data_AF-A0A349XNS5-F1
#
_entry.id   AF-A0A349XNS5-F1
#
_cell.length_a   1.000
_cell.length_b   1.000
_cell.length_c   1.000
_cell.angle_alpha   90.00
_cell.angle_beta   90.00
_cell.angle_gamma   90.00
#
_symmetry.space_group_name_H-M   'P 1'
#
loop_
_entity.id
_entity.type
_entity.pdbx_description
1 polymer ?
#
loop_
_entity_poly.entity_id
_entity_poly.type
_entity_poly.pdbx_seq_one_letter_code
_entity_poly.pdbx_strand_id
1 'polypeptide(L)' 'GLNFKVFFLTCVLVAGIFGAVTANIKILFIQALPALFALGFLWIGV' A
#
# COMPACT_ATOMS: atom_id res chain seq x y z
N GLY A 1 9.09 7.01 14.53
CA GLY A 1 8.65 7.33 13.15
C GLY A 1 8.22 6.12 12.34
N LEU A 2 8.95 4.99 12.43
CA LEU A 2 8.72 3.81 11.59
C LEU A 2 7.31 3.21 11.71
N ASN A 3 6.76 3.11 12.94
CA ASN A 3 5.41 2.60 13.20
C ASN A 3 4.31 3.37 12.45
N PHE A 4 4.43 4.70 12.34
CA PHE A 4 3.49 5.54 11.60
C PHE A 4 3.52 5.23 10.10
N LYS A 5 4.70 5.04 9.52
CA LYS A 5 4.85 4.65 8.11
C LYS A 5 4.21 3.29 7.84
N VAL A 6 4.46 2.30 8.70
CA VAL A 6 3.87 0.95 8.57
C VAL A 6 2.35 1.02 8.65
N PHE A 7 1.79 1.77 9.62
CA PHE A 7 0.34 1.92 9.78
C PHE A 7 -0.33 2.60 8.57
N PHE A 8 0.29 3.66 8.04
CA PHE A 8 -0.23 4.33 6.85
C PHE A 8 -0.17 3.44 5.61
N LEU A 9 0.94 2.71 5.42
CA LEU A 9 1.10 1.81 4.29
C LEU A 9 0.11 0.66 4.31
N THR A 10 -0.15 0.03 5.46
CA THR A 10 -1.18 -1.02 5.56
C THR A 10 -2.58 -0.46 5.29
N CYS A 11 -2.90 0.74 5.78
CA CYS A 11 -4.18 1.40 5.48
C CYS A 11 -4.35 1.67 3.98
N VAL A 12 -3.32 2.18 3.31
CA VAL A 12 -3.32 2.43 1.85
C VAL A 12 -3.47 1.13 1.07
N LEU A 13 -2.87 0.02 1.55
CA LEU A 13 -3.00 -1.29 0.94
C LEU A 13 -4.46 -1.79 0.97
N VAL A 14 -5.12 -1.66 2.12
CA VAL A 14 -6.54 -2.02 2.27
C VAL A 14 -7.44 -1.11 1.43
N ALA A 15 -7.19 0.20 1.42
CA ALA A 15 -7.93 1.15 0.60
C ALA A 15 -7.74 0.89 -0.90
N GLY A 16 -6.53 0.50 -1.32
CA GLY A 16 -6.22 0.13 -2.69
C GLY A 16 -6.94 -1.15 -3.14
N ILE A 17 -7.07 -2.15 -2.26
CA ILE A 17 -7.86 -3.37 -2.54
C ILE A 17 -9.34 -3.03 -2.71
N PHE A 18 -9.92 -2.25 -1.80
CA PHE A 18 -11.32 -1.83 -1.91
C PHE A 18 -11.55 -0.95 -3.16
N GLY A 19 -10.66 0.02 -3.43
CA GLY A 19 -10.73 0.86 -4.63
C GLY A 19 -10.61 0.08 -5.94
N ALA A 20 -9.87 -1.03 -5.93
CA ALA A 20 -9.76 -1.94 -7.07
C ALA A 20 -11.04 -2.74 -7.31
N VAL A 21 -11.70 -3.18 -6.23
CA VAL A 21 -12.95 -3.93 -6.29
C VAL A 21 -14.12 -3.02 -6.69
N THR A 22 -14.15 -1.77 -6.23
CA THR A 22 -15.32 -0.88 -6.41
C THR A 22 -15.20 0.13 -7.55
N ALA A 23 -14.03 0.72 -7.79
CA ALA A 23 -13.88 1.84 -8.72
C ALA A 23 -13.18 1.45 -10.02
N ASN A 24 -11.95 0.96 -9.95
CA ASN A 24 -11.19 0.56 -11.13
C ASN A 24 -10.00 -0.31 -10.73
N ILE A 25 -9.83 -1.47 -11.39
CA ILE A 25 -8.73 -2.41 -11.07
C ILE A 25 -7.34 -1.78 -11.28
N LYS A 26 -7.26 -0.72 -12.09
CA LYS A 26 -6.05 0.10 -12.29
C LYS A 26 -5.54 0.73 -10.99
N ILE A 27 -6.41 0.98 -10.01
CA ILE A 27 -6.06 1.56 -8.70
C ILE A 27 -5.21 0.57 -7.88
N LEU A 28 -5.43 -0.75 -8.03
CA LEU A 28 -4.58 -1.76 -7.40
C LEU A 28 -3.13 -1.67 -7.91
N PHE A 29 -2.95 -1.50 -9.21
CA PHE A 29 -1.63 -1.48 -9.84
C PHE A 29 -0.86 -0.18 -9.62
N ILE A 30 -1.55 0.96 -9.59
CA ILE A 30 -0.90 2.26 -9.36
C ILE A 30 -0.78 2.62 -7.88
N GLN A 31 -1.58 2.03 -6.99
CA GLN A 31 -1.63 2.43 -5.57
C GLN A 31 -1.26 1.30 -4.61
N ALA A 32 -1.83 0.10 -4.77
CA ALA A 32 -1.52 -1.03 -3.90
C ALA A 32 -0.15 -1.66 -4.22
N LEU A 33 0.25 -1.71 -5.49
CA LEU A 33 1.56 -2.20 -5.91
C LEU A 33 2.72 -1.38 -5.32
N PRO A 34 2.78 -0.03 -5.47
CA PRO A 34 3.82 0.77 -4.83
C PRO A 34 3.72 0.78 -3.31
N ALA A 35 2.52 0.67 -2.72
CA ALA A 35 2.37 0.53 -1.27
C ALA A 35 2.98 -0.78 -0.76
N LEU A 36 2.78 -1.89 -1.47
CA LEU A 36 3.41 -3.18 -1.17
C LEU A 36 4.93 -3.12 -1.30
N PHE A 37 5.44 -2.49 -2.37
CA PHE A 37 6.88 -2.27 -2.56
C PHE A 37 7.48 -1.41 -1.45
N ALA A 38 6.82 -0.32 -1.06
CA ALA A 38 7.29 0.54 0.01
C ALA A 38 7.26 -0.18 1.38
N LEU A 39 6.32 -1.11 1.60
CA LEU A 39 6.25 -1.94 2.82
C LEU A 39 7.41 -2.94 2.83
N GLY A 40 7.69 -3.56 1.69
CA GLY A 40 8.81 -4.49 1.52
C GLY A 40 10.17 -3.81 1.72
N PHE A 41 10.38 -2.63 1.13
CA PHE A 41 11.61 -1.84 1.31
C PHE A 41 11.79 -1.40 2.76
N LEU A 42 10.72 -0.93 3.41
CA LEU A 42 10.78 -0.53 4.81
C LEU A 42 11.10 -1.71 5.73
N TRP A 43 10.58 -2.90 5.42
CA TRP A 43 10.88 -4.12 6.17
C TRP A 43 12.32 -4.63 5.93
N ILE A 44 12.90 -4.37 4.75
CA ILE A 44 14.30 -4.70 4.45
C ILE A 44 15.31 -3.79 5.18
N GLY A 45 14.84 -2.71 5.83
CA GLY A 45 15.68 -1.81 6.63
C GLY A 45 16.52 -0.82 5.81
N VAL A 46 16.13 -0.57 4.56
CA VAL A 46 16.65 0.52 3.70
C VAL A 46 15.83 1.79 3.94
#